data_AF-A0A7V5SQG5-F1
#
_entry.id   AF-A0A7V5SQG5-F1
#
_cell.length_a   1.000
_cell.length_b   1.000
_cell.length_c   1.000
_cell.angle_alpha   90.00
_cell.angle_beta   90.00
_cell.angle_gamma   90.00
#
_symmetry.space_group_name_H-M   'P 1'
#
loop_
_entity.id
_entity.type
_entity.pdbx_description
1 polymer ?
#
loop_
_entity_poly.entity_id
_entity_poly.type
_entity_poly.pdbx_seq_one_letter_code
_entity_poly.pdbx_strand_id
1 'polypeptide(L)'
;MDGIPKFQILKDFSGEQVFLNIIGYLDAHTAPDLEIALKESMEKGKYNIVVDFEKLDYISSAGFGVFMEFIEEIRQKNGDIKLIAMNSKIRHLFNILGFDVLFEIYNDKNQLLGNN
;
A
#
# COMPACT_ATOMS: atom_id res chain seq x y z
N MET A 1 -16.80 24.23 -9.23
CA MET A 1 -15.44 23.92 -8.73
C MET A 1 -15.41 22.42 -8.59
N ASP A 2 -14.78 21.77 -9.56
CA ASP A 2 -14.92 20.35 -9.83
C ASP A 2 -14.31 19.52 -8.71
N GLY A 3 -15.09 18.53 -8.26
CA GLY A 3 -14.77 17.67 -7.12
C GLY A 3 -13.58 16.77 -7.41
N ILE A 4 -12.37 17.27 -7.12
CA ILE A 4 -11.18 16.43 -7.01
C ILE A 4 -11.46 15.41 -5.89
N PRO A 5 -11.40 14.09 -6.16
CA PRO A 5 -11.57 13.11 -5.11
C PRO A 5 -10.50 13.34 -4.04
N LYS A 6 -10.96 13.62 -2.81
CA LYS A 6 -10.08 13.84 -1.66
C LYS A 6 -9.29 12.56 -1.42
N PHE A 7 -7.97 12.65 -1.41
CA PHE A 7 -7.10 11.55 -1.03
C PHE A 7 -7.48 11.02 0.36
N GLN A 8 -7.61 9.71 0.49
CA GLN A 8 -7.98 9.05 1.73
C GLN A 8 -7.27 7.70 1.86
N ILE A 9 -6.94 7.34 3.10
CA ILE A 9 -6.48 6.01 3.46
C ILE A 9 -7.46 5.44 4.49
N LEU A 10 -8.25 4.44 4.09
CA LEU A 10 -9.09 3.70 5.03
C LEU A 10 -8.23 2.61 5.68
N LYS A 11 -8.31 2.51 7.01
CA LYS A 11 -7.47 1.60 7.80
C LYS A 11 -8.34 0.60 8.53
N ASP A 12 -8.06 -0.69 8.37
CA ASP A 12 -8.70 -1.77 9.12
C ASP A 12 -7.66 -2.53 9.94
N PHE A 13 -7.78 -2.43 11.26
CA PHE A 13 -6.91 -3.08 12.25
C PHE A 13 -7.56 -4.28 12.95
N SER A 14 -8.77 -4.69 12.53
CA SER A 14 -9.57 -5.70 13.22
C SER A 14 -9.00 -7.12 13.11
N GLY A 15 -8.21 -7.39 12.06
CA GLY A 15 -7.64 -8.70 11.76
C GLY A 15 -6.20 -8.90 12.23
N GLU A 16 -5.66 -10.07 11.84
CA GLU A 16 -4.23 -10.37 11.95
C GLU A 16 -3.40 -9.45 11.04
N GLN A 17 -3.87 -9.27 9.80
CA GLN A 17 -3.32 -8.34 8.82
C GLN A 17 -4.03 -6.98 8.92
N VAL A 18 -3.28 -5.90 8.74
CA VAL A 18 -3.81 -4.54 8.63
C VAL A 18 -4.07 -4.22 7.17
N PHE A 19 -5.27 -3.77 6.84
CA PHE A 19 -5.60 -3.33 5.49
C PHE A 19 -5.57 -1.81 5.39
N LEU A 20 -4.82 -1.29 4.42
CA LEU A 20 -4.73 0.13 4.07
C LEU A 20 -5.28 0.32 2.67
N ASN A 21 -6.49 0.87 2.54
CA ASN A 21 -7.11 1.12 1.25
C ASN A 21 -6.81 2.55 0.81
N ILE A 22 -6.01 2.69 -0.24
CA ILE A 22 -5.59 4.01 -0.75
C ILE A 22 -6.55 4.46 -1.85
N ILE A 23 -7.13 5.63 -1.67
CA ILE A 23 -8.12 6.21 -2.58
C ILE A 23 -7.58 7.52 -3.14
N GLY A 24 -7.56 7.66 -4.47
CA GLY A 24 -7.15 8.87 -5.18
C GLY A 24 -5.71 8.81 -5.68
N TYR A 25 -4.91 9.86 -5.38
CA TYR A 25 -3.57 10.06 -5.93
C TYR A 25 -2.53 9.97 -4.82
N LEU A 26 -1.52 9.11 -4.98
CA LEU A 26 -0.38 9.02 -4.07
C LEU A 26 0.84 9.76 -4.66
N ASP A 27 0.98 11.03 -4.32
CA ASP A 27 2.10 11.89 -4.74
C ASP A 27 2.85 12.51 -3.56
N ALA A 28 3.72 13.50 -3.81
CA ALA A 28 4.53 14.14 -2.79
C ALA A 28 3.72 14.85 -1.69
N HIS A 29 2.48 15.26 -1.96
CA HIS A 29 1.62 15.92 -0.98
C HIS A 29 0.88 14.92 -0.08
N THR A 30 0.59 13.72 -0.60
CA THR A 30 -0.18 12.68 0.10
C THR A 30 0.69 11.54 0.61
N ALA A 31 1.95 11.44 0.18
CA ALA A 31 2.92 10.49 0.70
C ALA A 31 3.09 10.56 2.23
N PRO A 32 3.11 11.75 2.87
CA PRO A 32 3.15 11.83 4.34
C PRO A 32 1.98 11.14 5.03
N ASP A 33 0.79 11.11 4.43
CA ASP A 33 -0.37 10.42 5.01
C ASP A 33 -0.18 8.89 5.01
N LEU A 34 0.46 8.34 3.96
CA LEU A 34 0.83 6.93 3.90
C LEU A 34 1.89 6.59 4.94
N GLU A 35 2.90 7.44 5.08
CA GLU A 35 3.95 7.30 6.10
C GLU A 35 3.33 7.26 7.51
N ILE A 36 2.41 8.18 7.81
CA ILE A 36 1.67 8.19 9.09
C ILE A 36 0.88 6.89 9.27
N ALA A 37 0.18 6.40 8.24
CA ALA A 37 -0.58 5.17 8.33
C ALA A 37 0.29 3.92 8.60
N LEU A 38 1.48 3.84 7.99
CA LEU A 38 2.43 2.75 8.22
C LEU A 38 3.02 2.83 9.64
N LYS A 39 3.42 4.04 10.09
CA LYS A 39 3.91 4.25 11.47
C LYS A 39 2.85 3.88 12.51
N GLU A 40 1.60 4.30 12.32
CA GLU A 40 0.49 3.93 13.21
C GLU A 40 0.33 2.40 13.32
N SER A 41 0.49 1.67 12.21
CA SER A 41 0.46 0.20 12.23
C SER A 41 1.59 -0.38 13.07
N MET A 42 2.81 0.13 12.90
CA MET A 42 3.99 -0.33 13.63
C MET A 42 3.93 0.01 15.12
N GLU A 43 3.43 1.19 15.49
CA GLU A 43 3.20 1.59 16.88
C GLU A 43 2.17 0.69 17.59
N LYS A 44 1.20 0.16 16.83
CA LYS A 44 0.23 -0.83 17.31
C LYS A 44 0.78 -2.27 17.33
N GLY A 45 2.05 -2.47 16.98
CA GLY A 45 2.68 -3.79 16.90
C GLY A 45 2.15 -4.65 15.75
N LYS A 46 1.57 -4.03 14.71
CA LYS A 46 1.01 -4.70 13.55
C LYS A 46 1.96 -4.53 12.36
N TYR A 47 2.63 -5.62 11.98
CA TYR A 47 3.66 -5.62 10.95
C TYR A 47 3.26 -6.38 9.68
N ASN A 48 2.13 -7.09 9.67
CA ASN A 48 1.58 -7.70 8.46
C ASN A 48 0.60 -6.72 7.82
N ILE A 49 1.07 -5.98 6.82
CA ILE A 49 0.32 -4.88 6.21
C ILE A 49 -0.04 -5.24 4.77
N VAL A 50 -1.29 -5.02 4.42
CA VAL A 50 -1.84 -5.22 3.08
C VAL A 50 -2.31 -3.88 2.58
N VAL A 51 -1.81 -3.47 1.42
CA VAL A 51 -2.17 -2.19 0.83
C VAL A 51 -3.01 -2.44 -0.41
N ASP A 52 -4.21 -1.88 -0.42
CA ASP A 52 -5.20 -2.05 -1.47
C ASP A 52 -5.18 -0.86 -2.42
N PHE A 53 -4.94 -1.15 -3.70
CA PHE A 53 -4.77 -0.20 -4.79
C PHE A 53 -6.01 -0.10 -5.68
N GLU A 54 -7.13 -0.76 -5.34
CA GLU A 54 -8.34 -0.81 -6.17
C GLU A 54 -8.85 0.58 -6.56
N LYS A 55 -8.72 1.54 -5.64
CA LYS A 55 -9.16 2.94 -5.81
C LYS A 55 -8.00 3.92 -5.95
N LEU A 56 -6.79 3.43 -6.19
CA LEU A 56 -5.62 4.25 -6.44
C LEU A 56 -5.51 4.55 -7.94
N ASP A 57 -5.63 5.83 -8.29
CA ASP A 57 -5.62 6.29 -9.68
C ASP A 57 -4.19 6.54 -10.19
N TYR A 58 -3.29 6.90 -9.29
CA TYR A 58 -1.93 7.31 -9.63
C TYR A 58 -0.98 7.20 -8.44
N ILE A 59 0.28 6.89 -8.73
CA ILE A 59 1.39 6.91 -7.79
C ILE A 59 2.62 7.57 -8.42
N SER A 60 3.30 8.45 -7.68
CA SER A 60 4.57 9.07 -8.06
C SER A 60 5.76 8.49 -7.27
N SER A 61 6.98 8.89 -7.63
CA SER A 61 8.22 8.48 -6.94
C SER A 61 8.20 8.73 -5.43
N ALA A 62 7.50 9.78 -4.96
CA ALA A 62 7.37 10.06 -3.53
C ALA A 62 6.56 8.97 -2.81
N GLY A 63 5.45 8.53 -3.40
CA GLY A 63 4.65 7.43 -2.85
C GLY A 63 5.42 6.11 -2.80
N PHE A 64 6.19 5.83 -3.85
CA PHE A 64 7.11 4.68 -3.87
C PHE A 64 8.20 4.76 -2.80
N GLY A 65 8.78 5.95 -2.60
CA GLY A 65 9.81 6.18 -1.60
C GLY A 65 9.38 5.76 -0.20
N VAL A 66 8.11 6.04 0.16
CA VAL A 66 7.54 5.60 1.44
C VAL A 66 7.52 4.07 1.55
N PHE A 67 7.09 3.34 0.52
CA PHE A 67 7.12 1.87 0.60
C PHE A 67 8.55 1.33 0.76
N MET A 68 9.51 1.92 0.06
CA MET A 68 10.92 1.53 0.13
C MET A 68 11.55 1.82 1.49
N GLU A 69 11.15 2.90 2.14
CA GLU A 69 11.63 3.26 3.48
C GLU A 69 11.14 2.26 4.55
N PHE A 70 9.89 1.80 4.43
CA PHE A 70 9.26 1.00 5.48
C PHE A 70 9.39 -0.52 5.30
N ILE A 71 9.57 -1.01 4.07
CA ILE A 71 9.55 -2.45 3.78
C ILE A 71 10.62 -3.23 4.57
N GLU A 72 11.84 -2.69 4.66
CA GLU A 72 12.93 -3.34 5.39
C GLU A 72 12.68 -3.33 6.90
N GLU A 73 12.22 -2.20 7.44
CA GLU A 73 11.96 -2.06 8.88
C GLU A 73 10.85 -3.01 9.34
N ILE A 74 9.77 -3.11 8.57
CA ILE A 74 8.66 -4.03 8.83
C ILE A 74 9.12 -5.50 8.78
N ARG A 75 9.96 -5.86 7.80
CA ARG A 75 10.52 -7.22 7.66
C ARG A 75 11.45 -7.60 8.81
N GLN A 76 12.22 -6.65 9.34
CA GLN A 76 13.04 -6.87 10.54
C GLN A 76 12.18 -7.19 11.79
N LYS A 77 10.89 -6.86 11.77
CA LYS A 77 9.91 -7.21 12.80
C LYS A 77 9.12 -8.49 12.50
N ASN A 78 9.60 -9.31 11.56
CA ASN A 78 8.92 -10.52 11.07
C ASN A 78 7.54 -10.25 10.45
N GLY A 79 7.32 -9.04 9.91
CA GLY A 79 6.16 -8.70 9.11
C GLY A 79 6.49 -8.58 7.62
N ASP A 80 5.54 -8.07 6.84
CA ASP A 80 5.75 -7.74 5.44
C ASP A 80 4.71 -6.73 4.93
N ILE A 81 5.00 -6.08 3.79
CA ILE A 81 4.01 -5.29 3.04
C ILE A 81 3.62 -6.07 1.79
N LYS A 82 2.32 -6.37 1.66
CA LYS A 82 1.73 -7.02 0.50
C LYS A 82 0.82 -6.04 -0.23
N LEU A 83 0.78 -6.14 -1.56
CA LEU A 83 0.05 -5.20 -2.40
C LEU A 83 -1.06 -5.95 -3.14
N ILE A 84 -2.27 -5.40 -3.18
CA ILE A 84 -3.42 -6.03 -3.85
C ILE A 84 -4.11 -5.04 -4.79
N ALA A 85 -4.87 -5.58 -5.77
CA ALA A 85 -5.77 -4.82 -6.63
C ALA A 85 -5.13 -3.67 -7.43
N MET A 86 -3.84 -3.80 -7.79
CA MET A 86 -3.20 -2.84 -8.69
C MET A 86 -3.85 -2.83 -10.07
N ASN A 87 -4.25 -1.65 -10.53
CA ASN A 87 -4.62 -1.44 -11.93
C ASN A 87 -3.42 -1.65 -12.87
N SER A 88 -3.70 -1.86 -14.16
CA SER A 88 -2.68 -2.18 -15.16
C SER A 88 -1.61 -1.10 -15.33
N LYS A 89 -2.00 0.19 -15.23
CA LYS A 89 -1.07 1.33 -15.34
C LYS A 89 -0.08 1.34 -14.18
N ILE A 90 -0.55 1.17 -12.95
CA ILE A 90 0.31 1.13 -11.77
C ILE A 90 1.19 -0.12 -11.77
N ARG A 91 0.61 -1.29 -12.10
CA ARG A 91 1.39 -2.53 -12.24
C ARG A 91 2.51 -2.41 -13.26
N HIS A 92 2.25 -1.77 -14.41
CA HIS A 92 3.27 -1.53 -15.42
C HIS A 92 4.42 -0.64 -14.89
N LEU A 93 4.09 0.41 -14.12
CA LEU A 93 5.10 1.25 -13.46
C LEU A 93 5.95 0.46 -12.47
N PHE A 94 5.32 -0.39 -11.63
CA PHE A 94 6.05 -1.26 -10.70
C PHE A 94 7.03 -2.19 -11.44
N ASN A 95 6.59 -2.80 -12.55
CA ASN A 95 7.43 -3.70 -13.34
C ASN A 95 8.61 -2.98 -14.00
N ILE A 96 8.41 -1.77 -14.54
CA ILE A 96 9.50 -0.97 -15.14
C ILE A 96 10.54 -0.60 -14.08
N LEU A 97 10.09 -0.28 -12.86
CA LEU A 97 10.95 0.10 -11.75
C LEU A 97 11.61 -1.12 -11.07
N GLY A 98 11.19 -2.34 -11.41
CA GLY A 98 11.67 -3.58 -10.79
C GLY A 98 11.21 -3.75 -9.34
N PHE A 99 10.06 -3.18 -8.97
CA PHE A 99 9.51 -3.30 -7.62
C PHE A 99 8.65 -4.56 -7.44
N ASP A 100 8.27 -5.21 -8.53
CA ASP A 100 7.59 -6.50 -8.53
C ASP A 100 8.41 -7.62 -7.85
N VAL A 101 9.74 -7.50 -7.80
CA VAL A 101 10.59 -8.46 -7.06
C VAL A 101 10.69 -8.16 -5.57
N LEU A 102 10.30 -6.96 -5.14
CA LEU A 102 10.41 -6.51 -3.75
C LEU A 102 9.15 -6.79 -2.95
N PHE A 103 7.98 -6.79 -3.61
CA PHE A 103 6.68 -6.92 -2.96
C PHE A 103 5.96 -8.18 -3.45
N GLU A 104 5.27 -8.88 -2.55
CA GLU A 104 4.27 -9.85 -2.96
C GLU A 104 3.02 -9.11 -3.45
N ILE A 105 2.69 -9.28 -4.74
CA ILE A 105 1.57 -8.60 -5.39
C ILE A 105 0.50 -9.61 -5.77
N TYR A 106 -0.71 -9.38 -5.29
CA TYR A 106 -1.91 -10.17 -5.59
C TYR A 106 -2.91 -9.36 -6.42
N ASN A 107 -3.84 -10.05 -7.05
CA ASN A 107 -4.91 -9.46 -7.83
C ASN A 107 -6.01 -8.88 -6.92
N ASP A 108 -6.32 -9.55 -5.83
CA ASP A 108 -7.36 -9.15 -4.89
C ASP A 108 -7.16 -9.79 -3.49
N LYS A 109 -8.07 -9.44 -2.58
CA LYS A 109 -8.08 -9.97 -1.21
C LYS A 109 -8.36 -11.47 -1.13
N ASN A 110 -9.12 -12.06 -2.06
CA ASN A 110 -9.42 -13.49 -2.03
C ASN A 110 -8.18 -14.31 -2.36
N GLN A 111 -7.43 -13.89 -3.39
CA GLN A 111 -6.17 -14.52 -3.76
C GLN A 111 -5.15 -14.47 -2.62
N LEU A 112 -5.04 -13.32 -1.95
CA LEU A 112 -4.16 -13.15 -0.79
C LEU A 112 -4.50 -14.14 0.34
N LEU A 113 -5.79 -14.34 0.61
CA LEU A 113 -6.27 -15.21 1.69
C LEU A 113 -6.30 -16.70 1.29
N GLY A 114 -6.00 -17.04 0.03
CA GLY A 114 -6.04 -18.41 -0.47
C GLY A 114 -7.47 -18.97 -0.64
N ASN A 115 -8.47 -18.11 -0.72
CA ASN A 115 -9.86 -18.51 -0.97
C ASN A 115 -10.08 -18.59 -2.48
N ASN A 116 -10.15 -19.82 -3.03
CA ASN A 116 -10.56 -20.10 -4.41
C ASN A 116 -12.01 -20.57 -4.46
#